data_AF-A0A6C0KPT4-F1
#
_entry.id   AF-A0A6C0KPT4-F1
#
_cell.length_a   1.000
_cell.length_b   1.000
_cell.length_c   1.000
_cell.angle_alpha   90.00
_cell.angle_beta   90.00
_cell.angle_gamma   90.00
#
_symmetry.space_group_name_H-M   'P 1'
#
loop_
_entity.id
_entity.type
_entity.pdbx_description
1 polymer ?
#
loop_
_entity_poly.entity_id
_entity_poly.type
_entity_poly.pdbx_seq_one_letter_code
_entity_poly.pdbx_strand_id
1 'polypeptide(L)'
;MNKQLELDLGWSQGYMGLQYHMEEALEENELDPSSATCNPPIALFSKNYYNQINELNHDKIYDYCFIGSFKTNLKARRWARIFAKKYFTSNSIFINTDNPPNWAILGPFDYTNQNFGFVPKKQKNNQSKQVQYRVVNENIDYFQKMSQSKFVLCPAGDSSWSFRFYECLMCKSIPIVESWHHTYRTKEESDIKYKYILQDRIDQPICYDDYVKENTRIFEKYHMIQNNKK
;
A
#
# COMPACT_ATOMS: atom_id res chain seq x y z
N MET A 1 35.19 -2.71 -3.23
CA MET A 1 34.56 -4.03 -3.40
C MET A 1 33.05 -3.82 -3.37
N ASN A 2 32.40 -3.71 -4.53
CA ASN A 2 30.95 -3.56 -4.61
C ASN A 2 30.32 -4.88 -4.16
N LYS A 3 29.91 -4.96 -2.89
CA LYS A 3 28.97 -5.99 -2.46
C LYS A 3 27.73 -5.78 -3.32
N GLN A 4 27.52 -6.68 -4.28
CA GLN A 4 26.26 -6.80 -4.98
C GLN A 4 25.20 -6.89 -3.88
N LEU A 5 24.35 -5.88 -3.75
CA LEU A 5 23.30 -5.84 -2.73
C LEU A 5 22.41 -7.05 -2.99
N GLU A 6 22.53 -8.06 -2.14
CA GLU A 6 21.83 -9.32 -2.29
C GLU A 6 20.33 -9.08 -2.17
N LEU A 7 19.55 -9.71 -3.02
CA LEU A 7 18.10 -9.58 -3.00
C LEU A 7 17.56 -10.27 -1.75
N ASP A 8 17.16 -9.48 -0.77
CA ASP A 8 16.36 -9.96 0.34
C ASP A 8 14.90 -10.05 -0.10
N LEU A 9 14.44 -11.27 -0.36
CA LEU A 9 13.02 -11.57 -0.61
C LEU A 9 12.24 -11.72 0.70
N GLY A 10 12.95 -11.82 1.84
CA GLY A 10 12.38 -12.17 3.13
C GLY A 10 11.65 -13.52 3.10
N TRP A 11 10.82 -13.73 4.12
CA TRP A 11 9.85 -14.83 4.10
C TRP A 11 8.63 -14.38 3.28
N SER A 12 8.47 -14.91 2.06
CA SER A 12 7.29 -14.65 1.22
C SER A 12 6.12 -15.49 1.72
N GLN A 13 5.34 -14.97 2.66
CA GLN A 13 4.07 -15.60 3.00
C GLN A 13 3.09 -15.32 1.86
N GLY A 14 2.47 -16.38 1.32
CA GLY A 14 1.33 -16.22 0.42
C GLY A 14 0.26 -15.37 1.09
N TYR A 15 -0.24 -14.35 0.39
CA TYR A 15 -1.26 -13.44 0.89
C TYR A 15 -2.57 -13.76 0.17
N MET A 16 -3.56 -14.27 0.91
CA MET A 16 -4.86 -14.64 0.33
C MET A 16 -5.52 -13.50 -0.44
N GLY A 17 -5.21 -12.25 -0.09
CA GLY A 17 -5.73 -11.12 -0.84
C GLY A 17 -5.22 -10.99 -2.25
N LEU A 18 -3.96 -11.35 -2.50
CA LEU A 18 -3.45 -11.40 -3.86
C LEU A 18 -4.20 -12.43 -4.69
N GLN A 19 -4.52 -13.59 -4.10
CA GLN A 19 -5.33 -14.59 -4.78
C GLN A 19 -6.69 -14.02 -5.17
N TYR A 20 -7.41 -13.40 -4.23
CA TYR A 20 -8.75 -12.90 -4.53
C TYR A 20 -8.76 -11.75 -5.54
N HIS A 21 -7.73 -10.90 -5.55
CA HIS A 21 -7.59 -9.84 -6.55
C HIS A 21 -7.26 -10.42 -7.93
N MET A 22 -6.43 -11.47 -7.96
CA MET A 22 -6.14 -12.21 -9.18
C MET A 22 -7.37 -12.96 -9.71
N GLU A 23 -8.17 -13.59 -8.84
CA GLU A 23 -9.45 -14.23 -9.22
C GLU A 23 -10.36 -13.24 -9.97
N GLU A 24 -10.59 -12.06 -9.39
CA GLU A 24 -11.43 -11.02 -10.01
C GLU A 24 -10.82 -10.50 -11.31
N ALA A 25 -9.49 -10.32 -11.36
CA ALA A 25 -8.81 -9.89 -12.57
C ALA A 25 -8.97 -10.92 -13.70
N LEU A 26 -8.86 -12.21 -13.40
CA LEU A 26 -9.03 -13.28 -14.38
C LEU A 26 -10.48 -13.36 -14.85
N GLU A 27 -11.44 -13.28 -13.92
CA GLU A 27 -12.88 -13.30 -14.21
C GLU A 27 -13.29 -12.15 -15.14
N GLU A 28 -12.84 -10.92 -14.86
CA GLU A 28 -13.10 -9.75 -15.71
C GLU A 28 -12.53 -9.86 -17.14
N ASN A 29 -11.55 -10.74 -17.34
CA ASN A 29 -10.87 -10.94 -18.61
C ASN A 29 -11.25 -12.27 -19.28
N GLU A 30 -12.33 -12.93 -18.82
CA GLU A 30 -12.81 -14.21 -19.37
C GLU A 30 -11.74 -15.33 -19.31
N LEU A 31 -10.86 -15.27 -18.30
CA LEU A 31 -9.83 -16.28 -18.01
C LEU A 31 -10.26 -17.16 -16.83
N ASP A 32 -9.64 -18.34 -16.67
CA ASP A 32 -9.97 -19.28 -15.59
C ASP A 32 -9.54 -18.75 -14.21
N PRO A 33 -10.48 -18.35 -13.32
CA PRO A 33 -10.16 -17.81 -12.01
C PRO A 33 -9.58 -18.86 -11.05
N SER A 34 -9.76 -20.16 -11.32
CA SER A 34 -9.19 -21.24 -10.49
C SER A 34 -7.66 -21.33 -10.57
N SER A 35 -7.07 -20.67 -11.58
CA SER A 35 -5.62 -20.52 -11.72
C SER A 35 -5.00 -19.47 -10.78
N ALA A 36 -5.82 -18.70 -10.06
CA ALA A 36 -5.36 -17.71 -9.10
C ALA A 36 -4.57 -18.34 -7.95
N THR A 37 -3.51 -17.66 -7.51
CA THR A 37 -2.63 -18.11 -6.42
C THR A 37 -2.39 -17.00 -5.41
N CYS A 38 -2.10 -17.36 -4.16
CA CYS A 38 -1.79 -16.41 -3.09
C CYS A 38 -0.36 -15.85 -3.16
N ASN A 39 0.47 -16.36 -4.07
CA ASN A 39 1.82 -15.84 -4.31
C ASN A 39 2.17 -15.81 -5.81
N PRO A 40 1.46 -15.00 -6.62
CA PRO A 40 1.77 -14.90 -8.03
C PRO A 40 3.12 -14.18 -8.22
N PRO A 41 3.90 -14.51 -9.28
CA PRO A 41 5.15 -13.84 -9.59
C PRO A 41 4.99 -12.31 -9.67
N ILE A 42 3.89 -11.84 -10.28
CA ILE A 42 3.48 -10.44 -10.29
C ILE A 42 2.05 -10.35 -9.72
N ALA A 43 1.79 -9.41 -8.82
CA ALA A 43 0.44 -9.16 -8.32
C ALA A 43 -0.48 -8.71 -9.46
N LEU A 44 -1.68 -9.28 -9.56
CA LEU A 44 -2.68 -8.88 -10.55
C LEU A 44 -3.92 -8.33 -9.84
N PHE A 45 -4.46 -7.24 -10.38
CA PHE A 45 -5.63 -6.56 -9.84
C PHE A 45 -6.71 -6.43 -10.90
N SER A 46 -7.95 -6.46 -10.44
CA SER A 46 -9.11 -6.28 -11.30
C SER A 46 -9.24 -4.81 -11.72
N LYS A 47 -9.70 -4.58 -12.94
CA LYS A 47 -9.93 -3.25 -13.51
C LYS A 47 -11.04 -2.54 -12.77
N ASN A 48 -12.07 -3.24 -12.31
CA ASN A 48 -13.11 -2.64 -11.48
C ASN A 48 -12.55 -2.06 -10.18
N TYR A 49 -11.72 -2.83 -9.45
CA TYR A 49 -11.09 -2.35 -8.21
C TYR A 49 -10.20 -1.13 -8.44
N TYR A 50 -9.34 -1.19 -9.47
CA TYR A 50 -8.48 -0.08 -9.87
C TYR A 50 -9.28 1.19 -10.23
N ASN A 51 -10.34 1.04 -11.03
CA ASN A 51 -11.17 2.16 -11.47
C ASN A 51 -11.92 2.81 -10.31
N GLN A 52 -12.48 2.02 -9.39
CA GLN A 52 -13.17 2.55 -8.22
C GLN A 52 -12.26 3.44 -7.36
N ILE A 53 -10.98 3.09 -7.20
CA ILE A 53 -10.00 3.95 -6.50
C ILE A 53 -9.69 5.21 -7.32
N ASN A 54 -9.57 5.08 -8.64
CA ASN A 54 -9.28 6.21 -9.53
C ASN A 54 -10.42 7.23 -9.63
N GLU A 55 -11.65 6.82 -9.37
CA GLU A 55 -12.85 7.66 -9.36
C GLU A 55 -13.03 8.47 -8.06
N LEU A 56 -12.25 8.18 -7.01
CA LEU A 56 -12.24 8.95 -5.76
C LEU A 56 -11.69 10.37 -5.97
N ASN A 57 -11.84 11.25 -4.98
CA ASN A 57 -11.20 12.56 -5.03
C ASN A 57 -9.67 12.43 -4.84
N HIS A 58 -8.88 12.95 -5.78
CA HIS A 58 -7.40 12.94 -5.75
C HIS A 58 -6.77 14.31 -5.43
N ASP A 59 -7.56 15.31 -5.01
CA ASP A 59 -7.06 16.60 -4.55
C ASP A 59 -6.12 16.40 -3.34
N LYS A 60 -4.84 16.74 -3.52
CA LYS A 60 -3.80 16.48 -2.53
C LYS A 60 -3.84 17.50 -1.39
N ILE A 61 -4.79 17.31 -0.47
CA ILE A 61 -4.98 18.17 0.72
C ILE A 61 -4.14 17.74 1.93
N TYR A 62 -3.63 16.51 1.95
CA TYR A 62 -2.75 16.02 3.01
C TYR A 62 -1.29 15.90 2.55
N ASP A 63 -0.35 16.27 3.42
CA ASP A 63 1.08 16.12 3.14
C ASP A 63 1.52 14.66 3.27
N TYR A 64 1.26 14.05 4.43
CA TYR A 64 1.62 12.67 4.73
C TYR A 64 0.43 11.87 5.27
N CYS A 65 0.43 10.56 4.98
CA CYS A 65 -0.57 9.64 5.51
C CYS A 65 0.04 8.33 6.00
N PHE A 66 -0.42 7.87 7.16
CA PHE A 66 -0.25 6.50 7.64
C PHE A 66 -1.56 6.00 8.25
N ILE A 67 -2.06 4.86 7.78
CA ILE A 67 -3.21 4.16 8.36
C ILE A 67 -2.85 2.68 8.49
N GLY A 68 -2.76 2.17 9.71
CA GLY A 68 -2.47 0.76 9.93
C GLY A 68 -2.21 0.35 11.38
N SER A 69 -2.11 -0.96 11.58
CA SER A 69 -1.79 -1.58 12.87
C SER A 69 -0.28 -1.55 13.12
N PHE A 70 0.15 -1.44 14.38
CA PHE A 70 1.52 -1.70 14.83
C PHE A 70 1.68 -3.10 15.45
N LYS A 71 0.61 -3.67 16.00
CA LYS A 71 0.62 -4.92 16.78
C LYS A 71 1.18 -6.11 16.03
N THR A 72 0.95 -6.21 14.71
CA THR A 72 1.38 -7.40 13.96
C THR A 72 2.87 -7.41 13.61
N ASN A 73 3.50 -6.24 13.47
CA ASN A 73 4.94 -6.15 13.26
C ASN A 73 5.50 -4.81 13.77
N LEU A 74 5.66 -4.71 15.09
CA LEU A 74 6.13 -3.49 15.73
C LEU A 74 7.55 -3.10 15.25
N LYS A 75 8.43 -4.08 15.02
CA LYS A 75 9.81 -3.83 14.60
C LYS A 75 9.85 -3.15 13.22
N ALA A 76 9.14 -3.71 12.24
CA ALA A 76 9.10 -3.17 10.88
C ALA A 76 8.35 -1.83 10.76
N ARG A 77 7.44 -1.54 11.69
CA ARG A 77 6.60 -0.33 11.65
C ARG A 77 7.07 0.78 12.57
N ARG A 78 8.02 0.52 13.48
CA ARG A 78 8.50 1.49 14.47
C ARG A 78 8.97 2.80 13.82
N TRP A 79 9.64 2.73 12.66
CA TRP A 79 10.12 3.91 11.96
C TRP A 79 8.98 4.84 11.55
N ALA A 80 7.79 4.32 11.20
CA ALA A 80 6.66 5.14 10.79
C ALA A 80 6.22 6.12 11.89
N ARG A 81 6.25 5.67 13.16
CA ARG A 81 5.97 6.55 14.31
C ARG A 81 7.06 7.61 14.51
N ILE A 82 8.33 7.24 14.33
CA ILE A 82 9.47 8.16 14.47
C ILE A 82 9.40 9.22 13.35
N PHE A 83 9.14 8.78 12.13
CA PHE A 83 8.94 9.63 10.97
C PHE A 83 7.78 10.60 11.19
N ALA A 84 6.62 10.12 11.64
CA ALA A 84 5.46 10.97 11.88
C ALA A 84 5.76 12.09 12.89
N LYS A 85 6.37 11.76 14.03
CA LYS A 85 6.78 12.77 15.02
C LYS A 85 7.72 13.84 14.47
N LYS A 86 8.54 13.50 13.47
CA LYS A 86 9.56 14.40 12.91
C LYS A 86 9.03 15.25 11.76
N TYR A 87 8.20 14.69 10.88
CA TYR A 87 7.88 15.30 9.59
C TYR A 87 6.40 15.58 9.36
N PHE A 88 5.48 14.95 10.10
CA PHE A 88 4.06 15.18 9.86
C PHE A 88 3.69 16.60 10.29
N THR A 89 2.90 17.26 9.44
CA THR A 89 2.38 18.62 9.62
C THR A 89 0.97 18.57 10.20
N SER A 90 0.37 19.72 10.52
CA SER A 90 -1.06 19.78 10.85
C SER A 90 -1.98 19.31 9.71
N ASN A 91 -1.48 19.28 8.48
CA ASN A 91 -2.19 18.78 7.29
C ASN A 91 -1.83 17.32 6.98
N SER A 92 -1.39 16.55 7.96
CA SER A 92 -1.07 15.12 7.78
C SER A 92 -2.09 14.25 8.53
N ILE A 93 -2.14 12.96 8.20
CA ILE A 93 -3.01 11.98 8.88
C ILE A 93 -2.18 10.81 9.37
N PHE A 94 -2.23 10.56 10.67
CA PHE A 94 -1.70 9.36 11.30
C PHE A 94 -2.80 8.62 12.05
N ILE A 95 -3.00 7.34 11.74
CA ILE A 95 -4.00 6.48 12.38
C ILE A 95 -3.37 5.12 12.71
N ASN A 96 -3.16 4.86 14.00
CA ASN A 96 -2.88 3.51 14.49
C ASN A 96 -4.19 2.74 14.73
N THR A 97 -4.49 1.77 13.88
CA THR A 97 -5.79 1.05 13.92
C THR A 97 -5.92 0.07 15.10
N ASP A 98 -4.86 -0.14 15.89
CA ASP A 98 -4.91 -1.00 17.07
C ASP A 98 -5.71 -0.38 18.22
N ASN A 99 -5.84 0.96 18.25
CA ASN A 99 -6.47 1.75 19.32
C ASN A 99 -6.06 1.30 20.75
N PRO A 100 -4.75 1.33 21.10
CA PRO A 100 -4.31 0.88 22.42
C PRO A 100 -4.77 1.88 23.51
N PRO A 101 -5.20 1.40 24.69
CA PRO A 101 -5.88 2.24 25.70
C PRO A 101 -5.03 3.40 26.24
N ASN A 102 -3.71 3.32 26.13
CA ASN A 102 -2.77 4.34 26.60
C ASN A 102 -1.98 4.98 25.45
N TRP A 103 -2.61 5.17 24.28
CA TRP A 103 -1.96 5.81 23.15
C TRP A 103 -1.69 7.29 23.44
N ALA A 104 -0.41 7.66 23.51
CA ALA A 104 0.00 9.05 23.56
C ALA A 104 -0.09 9.68 22.15
N ILE A 105 -0.97 10.65 22.00
CA ILE A 105 -1.15 11.42 20.75
C ILE A 105 0.19 12.01 20.31
N LEU A 106 0.54 11.78 19.05
CA LEU A 106 1.84 12.16 18.49
C LEU A 106 1.91 13.63 18.06
N GLY A 107 0.76 14.27 17.83
CA GLY A 107 0.64 15.63 17.33
C GLY A 107 -0.78 15.91 16.81
N PRO A 108 -1.05 17.10 16.24
CA PRO A 108 -2.38 17.46 15.72
C PRO A 108 -2.84 16.60 14.52
N PHE A 109 -1.91 15.88 13.89
CA PHE A 109 -2.16 14.95 12.79
C PHE A 109 -2.55 13.54 13.24
N ASP A 110 -2.51 13.24 14.54
CA ASP A 110 -2.73 11.88 15.04
C ASP A 110 -4.17 11.68 15.48
N TYR A 111 -4.86 10.84 14.72
CA TYR A 111 -6.27 10.53 14.88
C TYR A 111 -6.50 9.11 15.43
N THR A 112 -5.48 8.42 15.93
CA THR A 112 -5.54 7.02 16.40
C THR A 112 -6.75 6.65 17.27
N ASN A 113 -7.21 7.57 18.13
CA ASN A 113 -8.33 7.32 19.06
C ASN A 113 -9.72 7.62 18.45
N GLN A 114 -9.79 7.99 17.18
CA GLN A 114 -11.05 8.22 16.47
C GLN A 114 -11.54 6.93 15.81
N ASN A 115 -12.86 6.81 15.66
CA ASN A 115 -13.47 5.65 15.01
C ASN A 115 -13.56 5.89 13.51
N PHE A 116 -12.69 5.22 12.74
CA PHE A 116 -12.62 5.32 11.27
C PHE A 116 -13.25 4.13 10.55
N GLY A 117 -14.19 3.42 11.20
CA GLY A 117 -14.95 2.35 10.58
C GLY A 117 -14.19 1.03 10.50
N PHE A 118 -14.10 0.46 9.29
CA PHE A 118 -13.67 -0.92 9.10
C PHE A 118 -12.17 -1.11 9.35
N VAL A 119 -11.84 -2.11 10.17
CA VAL A 119 -10.45 -2.52 10.43
C VAL A 119 -10.31 -4.02 10.17
N PRO A 120 -9.70 -4.46 9.05
CA PRO A 120 -9.55 -5.86 8.67
C PRO A 120 -9.01 -6.75 9.79
N LYS A 121 -7.99 -6.25 10.51
CA LYS A 121 -7.29 -7.02 11.55
C LYS A 121 -8.13 -7.25 12.82
N LYS A 122 -9.27 -6.56 13.00
CA LYS A 122 -10.20 -6.80 14.13
C LYS A 122 -11.23 -7.91 13.85
N GLN A 123 -11.32 -8.36 12.61
CA GLN A 123 -12.30 -9.37 12.20
C GLN A 123 -11.80 -10.80 12.47
N LYS A 124 -12.72 -11.70 12.81
CA LYS A 124 -12.42 -13.09 13.19
C LYS A 124 -11.71 -13.90 12.10
N ASN A 125 -11.97 -13.59 10.82
CA ASN A 125 -11.33 -14.23 9.67
C ASN A 125 -10.62 -13.18 8.79
N ASN A 126 -9.54 -12.60 9.29
CA ASN A 126 -8.83 -11.50 8.62
C ASN A 126 -8.13 -11.84 7.30
N GLN A 127 -8.18 -13.11 6.88
CA GLN A 127 -7.69 -13.58 5.59
C GLN A 127 -8.81 -13.87 4.59
N SER A 128 -10.08 -13.80 4.97
CA SER A 128 -11.18 -14.11 4.05
C SER A 128 -11.40 -13.01 3.01
N LYS A 129 -12.03 -13.41 1.89
CA LYS A 129 -12.37 -12.53 0.76
C LYS A 129 -13.17 -11.28 1.20
N GLN A 130 -14.02 -11.42 2.21
CA GLN A 130 -14.93 -10.39 2.71
C GLN A 130 -14.26 -9.38 3.66
N VAL A 131 -13.06 -9.68 4.15
CA VAL A 131 -12.48 -8.95 5.28
C VAL A 131 -11.30 -8.06 4.90
N GLN A 132 -10.90 -8.09 3.64
CA GLN A 132 -9.81 -7.29 3.12
C GLN A 132 -10.31 -5.96 2.54
N TYR A 133 -9.41 -4.99 2.33
CA TYR A 133 -9.70 -3.71 1.67
C TYR A 133 -9.91 -3.88 0.15
N ARG A 134 -10.82 -4.77 -0.23
CA ARG A 134 -11.17 -5.12 -1.61
C ARG A 134 -12.41 -4.38 -2.09
N VAL A 135 -13.36 -4.18 -1.19
CA VAL A 135 -14.59 -3.44 -1.51
C VAL A 135 -14.32 -1.96 -1.23
N VAL A 136 -14.01 -1.19 -2.28
CA VAL A 136 -13.60 0.23 -2.14
C VAL A 136 -14.69 1.03 -1.44
N ASN A 137 -15.96 0.83 -1.80
CA ASN A 137 -17.10 1.55 -1.21
C ASN A 137 -17.26 1.30 0.30
N GLU A 138 -16.98 0.09 0.79
CA GLU A 138 -17.03 -0.22 2.22
C GLU A 138 -15.84 0.37 2.99
N ASN A 139 -14.80 0.78 2.26
CA ASN A 139 -13.53 1.26 2.79
C ASN A 139 -13.16 2.63 2.24
N ILE A 140 -14.18 3.42 1.86
CA ILE A 140 -14.00 4.69 1.15
C ILE A 140 -13.12 5.64 1.97
N ASP A 141 -13.29 5.68 3.29
CA ASP A 141 -12.51 6.52 4.18
C ASP A 141 -11.01 6.20 4.17
N TYR A 142 -10.63 4.95 3.95
CA TYR A 142 -9.24 4.52 3.87
C TYR A 142 -8.62 4.98 2.54
N PHE A 143 -9.26 4.64 1.42
CA PHE A 143 -8.77 4.97 0.09
C PHE A 143 -8.84 6.48 -0.20
N GLN A 144 -9.87 7.16 0.29
CA GLN A 144 -10.06 8.60 0.10
C GLN A 144 -8.94 9.39 0.80
N LYS A 145 -8.60 9.04 2.05
CA LYS A 145 -7.48 9.68 2.78
C LYS A 145 -6.15 9.43 2.07
N MET A 146 -5.90 8.20 1.61
CA MET A 146 -4.68 7.89 0.84
C MET A 146 -4.64 8.65 -0.49
N SER A 147 -5.75 8.74 -1.22
CA SER A 147 -5.88 9.45 -2.50
C SER A 147 -5.72 10.96 -2.35
N GLN A 148 -6.10 11.52 -1.21
CA GLN A 148 -5.92 12.93 -0.87
C GLN A 148 -4.55 13.26 -0.27
N SER A 149 -3.68 12.26 -0.09
CA SER A 149 -2.35 12.46 0.48
C SER A 149 -1.28 12.53 -0.59
N LYS A 150 -0.31 13.44 -0.46
CA LYS A 150 0.86 13.46 -1.36
C LYS A 150 1.68 12.19 -1.17
N PHE A 151 2.05 11.91 0.08
CA PHE A 151 2.91 10.81 0.45
C PHE A 151 2.22 9.84 1.40
N VAL A 152 2.42 8.53 1.21
CA VAL A 152 1.90 7.50 2.10
C VAL A 152 3.05 6.65 2.64
N LEU A 153 3.09 6.47 3.96
CA LEU A 153 4.07 5.59 4.59
C LEU A 153 3.67 4.13 4.35
N CYS A 154 4.57 3.38 3.72
CA CYS A 154 4.41 1.97 3.37
C CYS A 154 5.44 1.12 4.13
N PRO A 155 5.38 1.04 5.47
CA PRO A 155 6.28 0.17 6.22
C PRO A 155 6.01 -1.29 5.86
N ALA A 156 7.05 -2.11 5.98
CA ALA A 156 6.93 -3.55 5.77
C ALA A 156 5.83 -4.18 6.65
N GLY A 157 5.19 -5.19 6.09
CA GLY A 157 4.05 -5.89 6.65
C GLY A 157 4.48 -6.98 7.62
N ASP A 158 3.79 -8.12 7.56
CA ASP A 158 4.20 -9.34 8.25
C ASP A 158 5.35 -10.06 7.46
N SER A 159 5.64 -9.57 6.24
CA SER A 159 6.79 -9.89 5.38
C SER A 159 7.62 -8.61 5.08
N SER A 160 8.67 -8.72 4.25
CA SER A 160 9.51 -7.60 3.78
C SER A 160 8.73 -6.48 3.07
N TRP A 161 7.49 -6.72 2.64
CA TRP A 161 6.65 -5.82 1.87
C TRP A 161 5.29 -5.60 2.54
N SER A 162 4.50 -4.65 2.04
CA SER A 162 3.11 -4.44 2.46
C SER A 162 2.18 -4.21 1.27
N PHE A 163 0.98 -4.77 1.33
CA PHE A 163 -0.07 -4.54 0.35
C PHE A 163 -0.39 -3.05 0.13
N ARG A 164 -0.19 -2.22 1.17
CA ARG A 164 -0.30 -0.76 1.11
C ARG A 164 0.59 -0.12 0.04
N PHE A 165 1.69 -0.77 -0.35
CA PHE A 165 2.51 -0.28 -1.45
C PHE A 165 1.70 -0.20 -2.76
N TYR A 166 0.96 -1.26 -3.11
CA TYR A 166 0.10 -1.29 -4.29
C TYR A 166 -1.08 -0.32 -4.16
N GLU A 167 -1.75 -0.31 -3.00
CA GLU A 167 -2.86 0.61 -2.73
C GLU A 167 -2.41 2.07 -2.87
N CYS A 168 -1.21 2.41 -2.39
CA CYS A 168 -0.65 3.76 -2.54
C CYS A 168 -0.46 4.15 -4.01
N LEU A 169 0.02 3.23 -4.84
CA LEU A 169 0.21 3.47 -6.27
C LEU A 169 -1.12 3.73 -6.98
N MET A 170 -2.16 2.94 -6.65
CA MET A 170 -3.52 3.12 -7.18
C MET A 170 -4.15 4.44 -6.72
N CYS A 171 -3.87 4.87 -5.48
CA CYS A 171 -4.28 6.17 -4.94
C CYS A 171 -3.51 7.37 -5.52
N LYS A 172 -2.65 7.16 -6.53
CA LYS A 172 -1.81 8.22 -7.14
C LYS A 172 -1.01 9.00 -6.11
N SER A 173 -0.51 8.31 -5.10
CA SER A 173 0.31 8.88 -4.02
C SER A 173 1.70 8.26 -4.06
N ILE A 174 2.70 8.96 -3.52
CA ILE A 174 4.09 8.49 -3.58
C ILE A 174 4.41 7.66 -2.32
N PRO A 175 4.83 6.39 -2.46
CA PRO A 175 5.21 5.56 -1.33
C PRO A 175 6.47 6.09 -0.64
N ILE A 176 6.44 6.15 0.70
CA ILE A 176 7.62 6.32 1.55
C ILE A 176 7.92 4.97 2.20
N VAL A 177 9.13 4.47 2.03
CA VAL A 177 9.58 3.18 2.55
C VAL A 177 10.90 3.32 3.32
N GLU A 178 11.16 2.43 4.27
CA GLU A 178 12.44 2.39 5.00
C GLU A 178 13.58 1.79 4.17
N SER A 179 13.25 0.83 3.30
CA SER A 179 14.22 0.12 2.46
C SER A 179 13.61 -0.14 1.09
N TRP A 180 14.44 -0.16 0.06
CA TRP A 180 14.02 -0.53 -1.30
C TRP A 180 13.51 -1.98 -1.37
N HIS A 181 13.96 -2.85 -0.46
CA HIS A 181 13.46 -4.22 -0.30
C HIS A 181 11.96 -4.26 0.06
N HIS A 182 11.37 -3.16 0.51
CA HIS A 182 9.95 -3.09 0.86
C HIS A 182 9.03 -2.79 -0.34
N THR A 183 9.60 -2.67 -1.54
CA THR A 183 8.89 -2.25 -2.76
C THR A 183 8.48 -3.40 -3.68
N TYR A 184 8.82 -4.64 -3.32
CA TYR A 184 8.52 -5.84 -4.11
C TYR A 184 8.32 -7.07 -3.21
N ARG A 185 7.64 -8.11 -3.71
CA ARG A 185 7.53 -9.42 -3.03
C ARG A 185 8.46 -10.47 -3.60
N THR A 186 8.55 -10.47 -4.92
CA THR A 186 9.15 -11.54 -5.71
C THR A 186 10.37 -11.03 -6.44
N LYS A 187 11.12 -11.97 -7.03
CA LYS A 187 12.24 -11.61 -7.87
C LYS A 187 11.79 -10.83 -9.10
N GLU A 188 10.66 -11.21 -9.68
CA GLU A 188 10.06 -10.58 -10.86
C GLU A 188 9.62 -9.14 -10.56
N GLU A 189 9.00 -8.90 -9.40
CA GLU A 189 8.62 -7.54 -8.99
C GLU A 189 9.84 -6.67 -8.66
N SER A 190 10.97 -7.24 -8.21
CA SER A 190 12.20 -6.47 -7.93
C SER A 190 12.79 -5.77 -9.17
N ASP A 191 12.42 -6.25 -10.37
CA ASP A 191 12.84 -5.67 -11.64
C ASP A 191 11.93 -4.51 -12.07
N ILE A 192 10.77 -4.31 -11.43
CA ILE A 192 9.86 -3.19 -11.67
C ILE A 192 10.38 -1.92 -10.97
N LYS A 193 10.62 -0.87 -11.75
CA LYS A 193 11.32 0.34 -11.26
C LYS A 193 10.36 1.45 -10.84
N TYR A 194 9.54 1.16 -9.83
CA TYR A 194 8.69 2.17 -9.19
C TYR A 194 9.50 3.34 -8.65
N LYS A 195 8.86 4.51 -8.66
CA LYS A 195 9.32 5.73 -7.99
C LYS A 195 8.78 5.75 -6.56
N TYR A 196 9.67 5.89 -5.60
CA TYR A 196 9.35 5.97 -4.17
C TYR A 196 10.39 6.84 -3.48
N ILE A 197 10.14 7.17 -2.21
CA ILE A 197 11.07 7.90 -1.36
C ILE A 197 11.56 6.97 -0.25
N LEU A 198 12.87 6.96 -0.01
CA LEU A 198 13.42 6.35 1.19
C LEU A 198 13.25 7.31 2.36
N GLN A 199 12.81 6.82 3.52
CA GLN A 199 12.47 7.67 4.67
C GLN A 199 13.63 8.53 5.19
N ASP A 200 14.88 8.11 4.96
CA ASP A 200 16.11 8.85 5.28
C ASP A 200 16.49 9.90 4.21
N ARG A 201 15.74 9.96 3.10
CA ARG A 201 15.95 10.86 1.95
C ARG A 201 14.74 11.73 1.66
N ILE A 202 13.87 11.95 2.65
CA ILE A 202 12.63 12.73 2.46
C ILE A 202 12.87 14.16 1.99
N ASP A 203 14.00 14.76 2.37
CA ASP A 203 14.36 16.13 1.98
C ASP A 203 14.92 16.22 0.54
N GLN A 204 15.05 15.09 -0.17
CA GLN A 204 15.48 15.11 -1.56
C GLN A 204 14.37 15.69 -2.46
N PRO A 205 14.66 16.70 -3.29
CA PRO A 205 13.66 17.27 -4.17
C PRO A 205 13.21 16.21 -5.19
N ILE A 206 11.90 16.14 -5.40
CA ILE A 206 11.30 15.29 -6.42
C ILE A 206 10.34 16.11 -7.28
N CYS A 207 10.13 15.67 -8.52
CA CYS A 207 9.00 16.12 -9.31
C CYS A 207 7.82 15.19 -9.01
N TYR A 208 6.89 15.68 -8.17
CA TYR A 208 5.75 14.88 -7.68
C TYR A 208 4.92 14.30 -8.84
N ASP A 209 4.54 15.15 -9.79
CA ASP A 209 3.67 14.76 -10.90
C ASP A 209 4.35 13.75 -11.84
N ASP A 210 5.67 13.87 -12.06
CA ASP A 210 6.41 12.88 -12.85
C ASP A 210 6.45 11.52 -12.15
N TYR A 211 6.62 11.50 -10.82
CA TYR A 211 6.62 10.26 -10.04
C TYR A 211 5.26 9.59 -10.11
N VAL A 212 4.17 10.34 -9.93
CA VAL A 212 2.81 9.82 -10.02
C VAL A 212 2.53 9.29 -11.42
N LYS A 213 2.80 10.09 -12.47
CA LYS A 213 2.58 9.70 -13.86
C LYS A 213 3.33 8.42 -14.24
N GLU A 214 4.61 8.33 -13.87
CA GLU A 214 5.42 7.16 -14.17
C GLU A 214 4.95 5.94 -13.38
N ASN A 215 4.63 6.09 -12.10
CA ASN A 215 4.10 5.00 -11.28
C ASN A 215 2.76 4.47 -11.80
N THR A 216 1.84 5.35 -12.21
CA THR A 216 0.57 4.94 -12.83
C THR A 216 0.82 4.12 -14.10
N ARG A 217 1.69 4.59 -14.99
CA ARG A 217 2.06 3.88 -16.22
C ARG A 217 2.68 2.51 -15.94
N ILE A 218 3.58 2.43 -14.96
CA ILE A 218 4.21 1.16 -14.55
C ILE A 218 3.15 0.22 -13.95
N PHE A 219 2.31 0.71 -13.04
CA PHE A 219 1.29 -0.09 -12.37
C PHE A 219 0.34 -0.72 -13.40
N GLU A 220 -0.21 0.10 -14.31
CA GLU A 220 -1.10 -0.38 -15.36
C GLU A 220 -0.43 -1.42 -16.24
N LYS A 221 0.84 -1.21 -16.63
CA LYS A 221 1.58 -2.13 -17.49
C LYS A 221 1.79 -3.52 -16.85
N TYR A 222 2.13 -3.57 -15.56
CA TYR A 222 2.59 -4.81 -14.92
C TYR A 222 1.51 -5.50 -14.10
N HIS A 223 0.58 -4.75 -13.50
CA HIS A 223 -0.38 -5.28 -12.53
C HIS A 223 -1.82 -5.41 -13.08
N MET A 224 -2.04 -4.97 -14.31
CA MET A 224 -3.32 -5.16 -15.01
C MET A 224 -3.14 -6.14 -16.16
N ILE A 225 -4.13 -7.01 -16.37
CA ILE A 225 -4.14 -7.91 -17.53
C ILE A 225 -4.31 -7.06 -18.78
N GLN A 226 -3.31 -7.11 -19.66
CA GLN A 226 -3.33 -6.44 -20.95
C GLN A 226 -4.04 -7.37 -21.95
N ASN A 227 -5.32 -7.10 -22.22
CA ASN A 227 -6.02 -7.81 -23.28
C ASN A 227 -5.43 -7.42 -24.63
N ASN A 228 -4.55 -8.25 -25.16
CA ASN A 228 -4.26 -8.30 -26.57
C ASN A 228 -5.47 -8.92 -27.30
N LYS A 229 -6.65 -8.29 -27.25
CA LYS A 229 -7.71 -8.58 -28.21
C LYS A 229 -7.20 -8.04 -29.56
N LYS A 230 -6.43 -8.87 -30.26
CA LYS A 230 -6.30 -8.83 -31.72
C LYS A 230 -7.49 -9.55 -32.32
#